data_AF-A0A835C5M0-F1
#
_entry.id   AF-A0A835C5M0-F1
#
_cell.length_a   1.000
_cell.length_b   1.000
_cell.length_c   1.000
_cell.angle_alpha   90.00
_cell.angle_beta   90.00
_cell.angle_gamma   90.00
#
_symmetry.space_group_name_H-M   'P 1'
#
loop_
_entity.id
_entity.type
_entity.pdbx_description
1 polymer ?
#
loop_
_entity_poly.entity_id
_entity_poly.type
_entity_poly.pdbx_seq_one_letter_code
_entity_poly.pdbx_strand_id
1 'polypeptide(L)'
;MENSSEKKKQGMIQDDLEARNAAFLKLKFEIFKEAIELSILCGAELAIFLASSSGEIHCFANPSADTIDKQRDLDAQVEAEKSKKVE
;
A
#
# COMPACT_ATOMS: atom_id res chain seq x y z
N MET A 1 -18.73 -5.69 -33.04
CA MET A 1 -17.63 -6.45 -32.40
C MET A 1 -16.88 -5.45 -31.55
N GLU A 2 -17.33 -5.26 -30.30
CA GLU A 2 -16.62 -4.41 -29.35
C GLU A 2 -15.56 -5.24 -28.63
N ASN A 3 -14.35 -4.69 -28.58
CA ASN A 3 -13.16 -5.32 -28.05
C ASN A 3 -13.32 -5.67 -26.57
N SER A 4 -13.15 -6.95 -26.25
CA SER A 4 -13.24 -7.50 -24.88
C SER A 4 -12.08 -7.07 -23.97
N SER A 5 -11.08 -6.36 -24.49
CA SER A 5 -9.86 -5.95 -23.80
C SER A 5 -10.02 -4.72 -22.89
N GLU A 6 -11.17 -4.04 -22.94
CA GLU A 6 -11.47 -2.88 -22.09
C GLU A 6 -12.53 -3.16 -21.01
N LYS A 7 -12.86 -4.44 -20.75
CA LYS A 7 -13.65 -4.78 -19.56
C LYS A 7 -12.82 -4.60 -18.30
N LYS A 8 -12.88 -3.37 -17.77
CA LYS A 8 -12.89 -3.02 -16.35
C LYS A 8 -11.65 -3.42 -15.54
N LYS A 9 -10.60 -2.59 -15.63
CA LYS A 9 -9.60 -2.40 -14.55
C LYS A 9 -10.17 -1.63 -13.34
N GLN A 10 -11.47 -1.79 -13.05
CA GLN A 10 -12.17 -1.06 -12.01
C GLN A 10 -12.98 -2.02 -11.15
N GLY A 11 -12.42 -2.30 -9.96
CA GLY A 11 -13.10 -2.83 -8.78
C GLY A 11 -14.08 -3.99 -9.00
N MET A 12 -13.62 -5.12 -9.52
CA MET A 12 -14.38 -6.36 -9.38
C MET A 12 -13.96 -7.06 -8.09
N ILE A 13 -14.87 -7.15 -7.12
CA ILE A 13 -14.77 -8.19 -6.09
C ILE A 13 -14.95 -9.51 -6.85
N GLN A 14 -13.91 -10.32 -6.92
CA GLN A 14 -13.98 -11.64 -7.53
C GLN A 14 -14.76 -12.57 -6.59
N ASP A 15 -15.93 -13.04 -7.03
CA ASP A 15 -16.79 -13.94 -6.24
C ASP A 15 -16.18 -15.35 -6.09
N ASP A 16 -15.31 -15.74 -7.02
CA ASP A 16 -14.54 -16.98 -6.94
C ASP A 16 -13.34 -16.82 -5.99
N LEU A 17 -13.35 -17.59 -4.91
CA LEU A 17 -12.34 -17.56 -3.86
C LEU A 17 -10.94 -17.92 -4.39
N GLU A 18 -10.82 -18.91 -5.28
CA GLU A 18 -9.52 -19.33 -5.81
C GLU A 18 -8.92 -18.26 -6.71
N ALA A 19 -9.71 -17.74 -7.66
CA ALA A 19 -9.27 -16.65 -8.50
C ALA A 19 -8.96 -15.37 -7.70
N ARG A 20 -9.74 -15.06 -6.64
CA ARG A 20 -9.47 -13.93 -5.75
C ARG A 20 -8.13 -14.07 -5.03
N ASN A 21 -7.84 -15.27 -4.50
CA ASN A 21 -6.60 -15.54 -3.80
C ASN A 21 -5.39 -15.50 -4.76
N ALA A 22 -5.52 -16.05 -5.97
CA ALA A 22 -4.48 -15.97 -6.99
C ALA A 22 -4.23 -14.51 -7.41
N ALA A 23 -5.28 -13.72 -7.59
CA ALA A 23 -5.17 -12.30 -7.89
C ALA A 23 -4.50 -11.53 -6.75
N PHE A 24 -4.87 -11.80 -5.49
CA PHE A 24 -4.23 -11.18 -4.32
C PHE A 24 -2.72 -11.46 -4.28
N LEU A 25 -2.31 -12.71 -4.49
CA LEU A 25 -0.89 -13.07 -4.50
C LEU A 25 -0.11 -12.35 -5.60
N LYS A 26 -0.68 -12.28 -6.81
CA LYS A 26 -0.07 -11.56 -7.93
C LYS A 26 0.06 -10.07 -7.64
N LEU A 27 -1.03 -9.41 -7.25
CA LEU A 27 -1.05 -7.97 -6.97
C LEU A 27 -0.15 -7.61 -5.80
N LYS A 28 -0.13 -8.42 -4.73
CA LYS A 28 0.80 -8.25 -3.61
C LYS A 28 2.25 -8.19 -4.09
N PHE A 29 2.64 -9.14 -4.96
CA PHE A 29 4.00 -9.20 -5.49
C PHE A 29 4.33 -7.97 -6.36
N GLU A 30 3.42 -7.60 -7.27
CA GLU A 30 3.60 -6.44 -8.15
C GLU A 30 3.73 -5.13 -7.35
N ILE A 31 2.85 -4.92 -6.37
CA ILE A 31 2.88 -3.75 -5.47
C ILE A 31 4.20 -3.70 -4.70
N PHE A 32 4.65 -4.81 -4.13
CA PHE A 32 5.90 -4.84 -3.37
C PHE A 32 7.12 -4.57 -4.26
N LYS A 33 7.10 -5.06 -5.50
CA LYS A 33 8.18 -4.78 -6.46
C LYS A 33 8.26 -3.28 -6.77
N GLU A 34 7.14 -2.65 -7.10
CA GLU A 34 7.11 -1.20 -7.36
C GLU A 34 7.53 -0.38 -6.14
N ALA A 35 7.11 -0.79 -4.94
CA ALA A 35 7.47 -0.17 -3.69
C ALA A 35 8.98 -0.24 -3.40
N ILE A 36 9.60 -1.40 -3.68
CA ILE A 36 11.05 -1.59 -3.58
C ILE A 36 11.77 -0.69 -4.58
N GLU A 37 11.36 -0.70 -5.85
CA GLU A 37 11.96 0.12 -6.90
C GLU A 37 11.90 1.61 -6.54
N LEU A 38 10.74 2.08 -6.06
CA LEU A 38 10.56 3.46 -5.59
C LEU A 38 11.49 3.80 -4.42
N SER A 39 11.58 2.91 -3.43
CA SER A 39 12.46 3.11 -2.26
C SER A 39 13.93 3.20 -2.64
N ILE A 40 14.39 2.37 -3.60
CA ILE A 40 15.78 2.32 -4.03
C ILE A 40 16.12 3.52 -4.92
N LEU A 41 15.29 3.81 -5.92
CA LEU A 41 15.58 4.83 -6.93
C LEU A 41 15.45 6.25 -6.39
N CYS A 42 14.49 6.47 -5.50
CA CYS A 42 14.18 7.80 -4.97
C CYS A 42 14.60 8.00 -3.51
N GLY A 43 15.13 6.97 -2.85
CA GLY A 43 15.39 7.01 -1.41
C GLY A 43 14.10 7.18 -0.59
N ALA A 44 12.96 6.74 -1.12
CA ALA A 44 11.68 6.94 -0.47
C ALA A 44 11.55 6.02 0.77
N GLU A 45 11.17 6.63 1.90
CA GLU A 45 10.78 5.90 3.10
C GLU A 45 9.27 5.62 3.05
N LEU A 46 8.90 4.34 3.06
CA LEU A 46 7.50 3.92 2.91
C LEU A 46 7.23 2.55 3.52
N ALA A 47 5.98 2.36 3.96
CA ALA A 47 5.47 1.10 4.50
C ALA A 47 4.15 0.76 3.81
N ILE A 48 4.00 -0.50 3.40
CA ILE A 48 2.80 -1.05 2.79
C ILE A 48 2.34 -2.23 3.64
N PHE A 49 1.07 -2.21 4.05
CA PHE A 49 0.40 -3.29 4.76
C PHE A 49 -0.77 -3.81 3.93
N LEU A 50 -0.81 -5.11 3.69
CA LEU A 50 -1.87 -5.79 2.95
C LEU A 50 -2.48 -6.87 3.83
N ALA A 51 -3.73 -6.65 4.26
CA ALA A 51 -4.51 -7.64 4.96
C ALA A 51 -5.18 -8.59 3.97
N SER A 52 -4.99 -9.89 4.15
CA SER A 52 -5.69 -10.92 3.38
C SER A 52 -7.04 -11.25 4.03
N SER A 53 -7.90 -11.96 3.29
CA SER A 53 -9.12 -12.52 3.87
C SER A 53 -8.87 -13.65 4.89
N SER A 54 -7.65 -14.20 4.96
CA SER A 54 -7.25 -15.16 6.01
C SER A 54 -6.91 -14.47 7.34
N GLY A 55 -6.90 -13.14 7.39
CA GLY A 55 -6.49 -12.37 8.57
C GLY A 55 -4.97 -12.19 8.69
N GLU A 56 -4.21 -12.67 7.72
CA GLU A 56 -2.76 -12.49 7.67
C GLU A 56 -2.42 -11.09 7.13
N ILE A 57 -1.41 -10.47 7.75
CA ILE A 57 -0.84 -9.21 7.26
C ILE A 57 0.44 -9.54 6.49
N HIS A 58 0.49 -9.06 5.26
CA HIS A 58 1.72 -9.04 4.46
C HIS A 58 2.23 -7.61 4.41
N CYS A 59 3.52 -7.39 4.67
CA CYS A 59 4.09 -6.06 4.68
C CYS A 59 5.43 -5.94 3.96
N PHE A 60 5.66 -4.76 3.41
CA PHE A 60 6.97 -4.26 2.99
C PHE A 60 7.20 -2.92 3.68
N ALA A 61 8.41 -2.68 4.16
CA ALA A 61 8.77 -1.38 4.72
C ALA A 61 10.25 -1.09 4.48
N ASN A 62 10.57 0.17 4.20
CA ASN A 62 11.94 0.68 4.13
C ASN A 62 11.99 2.06 4.81
N PRO A 63 12.80 2.26 5.87
CA PRO A 63 13.77 1.32 6.43
C PRO A 63 13.15 0.27 7.38
N SER A 64 12.10 0.62 8.12
CA SER A 64 11.32 -0.31 8.94
C SER A 64 9.91 0.24 9.19
N ALA A 65 8.94 -0.64 9.46
CA ALA A 65 7.57 -0.24 9.77
C ALA A 65 7.52 0.68 11.01
N ASP A 66 8.21 0.31 12.08
CA ASP A 66 8.26 1.08 13.34
C ASP A 66 8.87 2.48 13.15
N THR A 67 9.89 2.60 12.30
CA THR A 67 10.51 3.90 12.01
C THR A 67 9.50 4.84 11.34
N ILE A 68 8.76 4.32 10.37
CA ILE A 68 7.79 5.11 9.59
C ILE A 68 6.58 5.48 10.45
N ASP A 69 6.11 4.56 11.29
CA ASP A 69 4.99 4.82 12.19
C ASP A 69 5.32 5.95 13.18
N LYS A 70 6.51 5.88 13.80
CA LYS A 70 7.00 6.96 14.68
C LYS A 70 7.15 8.29 13.94
N GLN A 71 7.66 8.26 12.70
CA GLN A 71 7.82 9.48 11.91
C GLN A 71 6.45 10.13 11.61
N ARG A 72 5.45 9.32 11.25
CA ARG A 72 4.08 9.78 11.00
C ARG A 72 3.46 10.43 12.25
N ASP A 73 3.66 9.84 13.42
CA ASP A 73 3.17 10.40 14.68
C ASP A 73 3.83 11.74 15.00
N LEU A 74 5.14 11.86 14.78
CA LEU A 74 5.87 13.12 14.95
C LEU A 74 5.38 14.19 13.96
N ASP A 75 5.19 13.84 12.69
CA ASP A 75 4.69 14.76 11.68
C ASP A 75 3.28 15.27 12.05
N ALA A 76 2.40 14.39 12.54
CA ALA A 76 1.08 14.77 13.01
C ALA A 76 1.12 15.74 14.21
N GLN A 77 2.05 15.53 15.15
CA GLN A 77 2.26 16.43 16.29
C GLN A 77 2.78 17.81 15.83
N VAL A 78 3.74 17.83 14.91
CA VAL A 78 4.29 19.07 14.35
C VAL A 78 3.22 19.89 13.64
N GLU A 79 2.36 19.26 12.85
CA GLU A 79 1.25 19.96 12.19
C GLU A 79 0.23 20.52 13.20
N ALA A 80 -0.09 19.77 14.25
CA ALA A 80 -0.98 20.24 15.31
C ALA A 80 -0.40 21.43 16.11
N GLU A 81 0.92 21.51 16.28
CA GLU A 81 1.58 22.65 16.93
C GLU A 81 1.68 23.88 16.02
N LYS A 82 1.90 23.70 14.72
CA LYS A 82 1.89 24.81 13.75
C LYS A 82 0.55 25.53 13.73
N SER A 83 -0.56 24.79 13.77
CA SER A 83 -1.91 25.38 13.79
C SER A 83 -2.20 26.23 15.03
N LYS A 84 -1.53 25.97 16.17
CA LYS A 84 -1.69 26.75 17.42
C LYS A 84 -0.91 28.05 17.44
N LYS A 85 0.05 28.24 16.53
CA LYS A 85 0.89 29.44 16.45
C LYS A 85 0.42 30.45 15.39
N VAL A 86 -0.62 30.12 14.63
CA VAL A 86 -1.20 30.99 13.60
C VAL A 86 -2.39 31.79 14.14
N GLU A 87 -2.84 31.52 15.37
CA GLU A 87 -3.84 32.28 16.13
C GLU A 87 -3.16 33.18 17.18
#